data_AF-A0A950QSM0-F1
#
_entry.id   AF-A0A950QSM0-F1
#
_cell.length_a   1.000
_cell.length_b   1.000
_cell.length_c   1.000
_cell.angle_alpha   90.00
_cell.angle_beta   90.00
_cell.angle_gamma   90.00
#
_symmetry.space_group_name_H-M   'P 1'
#
loop_
_entity.id
_entity.type
_entity.pdbx_description
1 polymer ?
#
loop_
_entity_poly.entity_id
_entity_poly.type
_entity_poly.pdbx_seq_one_letter_code
_entity_poly.pdbx_strand_id
1 'polypeptide(L)'
;MRDAGIDGRIAPSLLRLCYSRFVHLDTSKVVTTVGLVAGTLTTLSFVPQLLRTWRLRRAHDMSGLWLATFMSGVTLWLIYGLLLPSMPVIVANVATLALMAPIVALKIAYRERR
;
A
#
# COMPACT_ATOMS: atom_id res chain seq x y z
N MET A 1 18.18 -54.73 32.44
CA MET A 1 17.77 -53.61 33.31
C MET A 1 18.70 -52.43 33.08
N ARG A 2 18.28 -51.51 32.23
CA ARG A 2 18.60 -50.06 32.24
C ARG A 2 17.84 -49.48 31.06
N ASP A 3 16.58 -49.18 31.32
CA ASP A 3 15.71 -48.44 30.44
C ASP A 3 16.31 -47.06 30.26
N ALA A 4 16.90 -46.80 29.10
CA ALA A 4 17.22 -45.45 28.67
C ALA A 4 15.88 -44.77 28.37
N GLY A 5 15.29 -44.19 29.42
CA GLY A 5 14.08 -43.39 29.34
C GLY A 5 14.31 -42.23 28.37
N ILE A 6 13.80 -42.38 27.15
CA ILE A 6 13.53 -41.26 26.27
C ILE A 6 12.37 -40.51 26.93
N ASP A 7 12.69 -39.63 27.87
CA ASP A 7 11.75 -38.68 28.46
C ASP A 7 11.23 -37.80 27.32
N GLY A 8 10.04 -38.13 26.81
CA GLY A 8 9.27 -37.40 25.81
C GLY A 8 8.76 -36.04 26.30
N ARG A 9 9.53 -35.34 27.13
CA ARG A 9 9.26 -33.97 27.54
C ARG A 9 10.04 -33.03 26.63
N ILE A 10 9.53 -32.83 25.42
CA ILE A 10 9.86 -31.59 24.68
C ILE A 10 9.48 -30.46 25.64
N ALA A 11 10.49 -29.78 26.19
CA ALA A 11 10.27 -28.77 27.20
C ALA A 11 9.26 -27.75 26.64
N PRO A 12 8.15 -27.44 27.34
CA PRO A 12 7.13 -26.52 26.84
C PRO A 12 7.69 -25.13 26.50
N SER A 13 8.87 -24.80 27.03
CA SER A 13 9.69 -23.64 26.66
C SER A 13 10.19 -23.69 25.22
N LEU A 14 10.67 -24.83 24.71
CA LEU A 14 11.14 -24.97 23.33
C LEU A 14 9.97 -24.93 22.33
N LEU A 15 8.84 -25.55 22.67
CA LEU A 15 7.63 -25.45 21.84
C LEU A 15 7.10 -24.01 21.81
N ARG A 16 7.10 -23.29 22.95
CA ARG A 16 6.77 -21.86 23.02
C ARG A 16 7.78 -20.98 22.28
N LEU A 17 9.06 -21.33 22.26
CA LEU A 17 10.10 -20.58 21.55
C LEU A 17 10.01 -20.78 20.03
N CYS A 18 9.76 -22.01 19.58
CA CYS A 18 9.48 -22.30 18.17
C CYS A 18 8.17 -21.64 17.74
N TYR A 19 7.12 -21.71 18.55
CA TYR A 19 5.85 -21.06 18.27
C TYR A 19 5.98 -19.53 18.24
N SER A 20 6.62 -18.90 19.22
CA SER A 20 6.78 -17.43 19.25
C SER A 20 7.67 -16.92 18.11
N ARG A 21 8.73 -17.66 17.77
CA ARG A 21 9.64 -17.29 16.67
C ARG A 21 9.04 -17.54 15.29
N PHE A 22 8.23 -18.58 15.13
CA PHE A 22 7.47 -18.86 13.90
C PHE A 22 6.35 -17.83 13.70
N VAL A 23 5.56 -17.55 14.75
CA VAL A 23 4.46 -16.56 14.69
C VAL A 23 4.98 -15.13 14.42
N HIS A 24 6.16 -14.74 14.92
CA HIS A 24 6.69 -13.39 14.68
C HIS A 24 7.43 -13.19 13.35
N LEU A 25 7.97 -14.26 12.73
CA LEU A 25 8.74 -14.11 11.48
C LEU A 25 7.88 -14.05 10.21
N ASP A 26 6.64 -14.55 10.24
CA ASP A 26 5.78 -14.59 9.06
C ASP A 26 4.77 -13.43 8.98
N THR A 27 4.19 -13.00 10.11
CA THR A 27 3.14 -11.97 10.07
C THR A 27 3.63 -10.62 9.51
N SER A 28 4.81 -10.15 9.89
CA SER A 28 5.34 -8.86 9.43
C SER A 28 5.68 -8.84 7.93
N LYS A 29 6.23 -9.95 7.41
CA LYS A 29 6.54 -10.12 6.00
C LYS A 29 5.28 -10.23 5.15
N VAL A 30 4.29 -11.00 5.60
CA VAL A 30 2.99 -11.13 4.93
C VAL A 30 2.29 -9.78 4.87
N VAL A 31 2.21 -9.06 6.00
CA VAL A 31 1.60 -7.72 6.05
C VAL A 31 2.29 -6.75 5.08
N THR A 32 3.62 -6.75 5.04
CA THR A 32 4.39 -5.90 4.13
C THR A 32 4.13 -6.26 2.67
N THR A 33 4.14 -7.54 2.34
CA THR A 33 3.92 -8.04 0.98
C THR A 33 2.51 -7.69 0.50
N VAL A 34 1.50 -7.97 1.32
CA VAL A 34 0.11 -7.62 1.01
C VAL A 34 -0.05 -6.12 0.82
N GLY A 35 0.54 -5.30 1.70
CA GLY A 35 0.50 -3.85 1.60
C GLY A 35 1.15 -3.33 0.31
N LEU A 36 2.30 -3.87 -0.09
CA LEU A 36 2.98 -3.46 -1.33
C LEU A 36 2.19 -3.90 -2.58
N VAL A 37 1.64 -5.11 -2.60
CA VAL A 37 0.80 -5.59 -3.70
C VAL A 37 -0.48 -4.77 -3.81
N ALA A 38 -1.17 -4.53 -2.69
CA ALA A 38 -2.37 -3.69 -2.65
C ALA A 38 -2.07 -2.27 -3.13
N GLY A 39 -0.99 -1.66 -2.63
CA GLY A 39 -0.52 -0.34 -3.07
C GLY A 39 -0.22 -0.31 -4.57
N THR A 40 0.49 -1.30 -5.09
CA THR A 40 0.83 -1.39 -6.51
C THR A 40 -0.43 -1.50 -7.39
N LEU A 41 -1.35 -2.40 -7.06
CA LEU A 41 -2.57 -2.60 -7.84
C LEU A 41 -3.45 -1.34 -7.85
N THR A 42 -3.61 -0.71 -6.68
CA THR A 42 -4.42 0.52 -6.56
C THR A 42 -3.76 1.71 -7.27
N THR A 43 -2.45 1.92 -7.13
CA THR A 43 -1.73 2.97 -7.85
C THR A 43 -1.78 2.75 -9.36
N LEU A 44 -1.47 1.54 -9.85
CA LEU A 44 -1.45 1.26 -11.28
C LEU A 44 -2.84 1.35 -11.93
N SER A 45 -3.91 1.22 -11.16
CA SER A 45 -5.28 1.42 -11.66
C SER A 45 -5.53 2.83 -12.24
N PHE A 46 -4.73 3.83 -11.86
CA PHE A 46 -4.81 5.17 -12.42
C PHE A 46 -4.09 5.33 -13.76
N VAL A 47 -3.20 4.40 -14.14
CA VAL A 47 -2.46 4.49 -15.42
C VAL A 47 -3.40 4.46 -16.64
N PRO A 48 -4.36 3.52 -16.76
CA PRO A 48 -5.34 3.56 -17.84
C PRO A 48 -6.13 4.87 -17.90
N GLN A 49 -6.48 5.44 -16.74
CA GLN A 49 -7.20 6.69 -16.65
C GLN A 49 -6.33 7.87 -17.14
N LEU A 50 -5.08 7.96 -16.71
CA LEU A 50 -4.13 8.97 -17.16
C LEU A 50 -3.93 8.90 -18.69
N LEU A 51 -3.70 7.71 -19.22
CA LEU A 51 -3.52 7.50 -20.66
C LEU A 51 -4.76 7.90 -21.46
N ARG A 52 -5.96 7.57 -20.96
CA ARG A 52 -7.22 7.96 -21.60
C ARG A 52 -7.39 9.47 -21.61
N THR A 53 -7.18 10.15 -20.48
CA THR A 53 -7.28 11.62 -20.39
C THR A 53 -6.26 12.30 -21.31
N TRP A 54 -5.05 11.76 -21.40
CA TRP A 54 -4.02 12.31 -22.26
C TRP A 54 -4.35 12.12 -23.75
N ARG A 55 -4.78 10.92 -24.17
CA ARG A 55 -5.14 10.62 -25.57
C ARG A 55 -6.38 11.39 -26.04
N LEU A 56 -7.43 11.43 -25.22
CA LEU A 56 -8.69 12.05 -25.61
C LEU A 56 -8.65 13.59 -25.49
N ARG A 57 -7.59 14.17 -24.90
CA ARG A 57 -7.46 15.61 -24.64
C ARG A 57 -8.70 16.20 -23.94
N ARG A 58 -9.38 15.38 -23.13
CA ARG A 58 -10.64 15.74 -22.44
C ARG A 58 -10.55 15.27 -20.99
N ALA A 59 -10.72 16.23 -20.07
CA ALA A 59 -10.75 15.99 -18.62
C ALA A 59 -12.04 16.54 -17.96
N HIS A 60 -13.03 16.90 -18.79
CA HIS A 60 -14.26 17.56 -18.33
C HIS A 60 -15.18 16.64 -17.53
N ASP A 61 -15.18 15.34 -17.85
CA ASP A 61 -16.01 14.33 -17.19
C ASP A 61 -15.54 14.01 -15.76
N MET A 62 -14.30 14.40 -15.40
CA MET A 62 -13.76 14.15 -14.08
C MET A 62 -14.25 15.23 -13.11
N SER A 63 -14.93 14.86 -12.03
CA SER A 63 -15.32 15.81 -11.00
C SER A 63 -14.10 16.47 -10.35
N GLY A 64 -14.08 17.81 -10.28
CA GLY A 64 -13.01 18.54 -9.58
C GLY A 64 -13.03 18.29 -8.06
N LEU A 65 -14.23 18.13 -7.50
CA LEU A 65 -14.40 17.77 -6.10
C LEU A 65 -13.79 16.40 -5.80
N TRP A 66 -14.04 15.41 -6.66
CA TRP A 66 -13.43 14.07 -6.51
C TRP A 66 -11.91 14.14 -6.51
N LEU A 67 -11.31 14.92 -7.42
CA LEU A 67 -9.87 15.04 -7.50
C LEU A 67 -9.29 15.71 -6.25
N ALA A 68 -9.94 16.78 -5.77
CA ALA A 68 -9.51 17.48 -4.57
C ALA A 68 -9.62 16.60 -3.32
N THR A 69 -10.76 15.94 -3.11
CA THR A 69 -10.95 15.08 -1.93
C THR A 69 -10.04 13.85 -1.97
N PHE A 70 -9.83 13.26 -3.14
CA PHE A 70 -8.91 12.14 -3.32
C PHE A 70 -7.46 12.54 -3.01
N MET A 71 -6.96 13.64 -3.57
CA MET A 71 -5.59 14.12 -3.32
C MET A 71 -5.37 14.46 -1.84
N SER A 72 -6.34 15.10 -1.19
CA SER A 72 -6.29 15.35 0.25
C SER A 72 -6.27 14.05 1.05
N GLY A 73 -7.10 13.08 0.71
CA GLY A 73 -7.13 11.77 1.35
C GLY A 73 -5.80 11.02 1.25
N VAL A 74 -5.21 10.93 0.05
CA VAL A 74 -3.91 10.28 -0.18
C VAL A 74 -2.79 11.00 0.59
N THR A 75 -2.83 12.33 0.65
CA THR A 75 -1.87 13.13 1.44
C THR A 75 -2.00 12.82 2.93
N LEU A 76 -3.22 12.75 3.45
CA LEU A 76 -3.46 12.37 4.85
C LEU A 76 -3.03 10.93 5.14
N TRP A 77 -3.25 9.99 4.21
CA TRP A 77 -2.74 8.61 4.33
C TRP A 77 -1.22 8.53 4.32
N LEU A 78 -0.55 9.38 3.54
CA LEU A 78 0.91 9.50 3.58
C LEU A 78 1.39 10.01 4.95
N ILE A 79 0.77 11.08 5.47
CA ILE A 79 1.08 11.60 6.82
C ILE A 79 0.84 10.51 7.87
N TYR A 80 -0.28 9.81 7.80
CA TYR A 80 -0.60 8.69 8.67
C TYR A 80 0.46 7.57 8.59
N GLY A 81 0.89 7.21 7.38
CA GLY A 81 1.94 6.22 7.17
C GLY A 81 3.29 6.62 7.79
N LEU A 82 3.65 7.91 7.71
CA LEU A 82 4.84 8.48 8.35
C LEU A 82 4.74 8.47 9.88
N LEU A 83 3.55 8.73 10.44
CA LEU A 83 3.30 8.67 11.88
C LEU A 83 3.31 7.23 12.43
N LEU A 84 2.94 6.23 11.63
CA LEU A 84 2.95 4.80 11.96
C LEU A 84 4.17 4.02 11.42
N PRO A 85 5.26 4.71 11.11
CA PRO A 85 6.33 4.26 10.19
C PRO A 85 6.03 3.06 9.27
N SER A 86 4.90 3.07 8.55
CA SER A 86 4.47 1.96 7.69
C SER A 86 4.97 2.12 6.26
N MET A 87 6.08 1.44 5.93
CA MET A 87 6.70 1.52 4.60
C MET A 87 5.74 1.21 3.44
N PRO A 88 4.89 0.16 3.48
CA PRO A 88 3.95 -0.10 2.39
C PRO A 88 2.98 1.04 2.15
N VAL A 89 2.47 1.67 3.22
CA VAL A 89 1.54 2.80 3.13
C VAL A 89 2.24 4.03 2.57
N ILE A 90 3.46 4.32 3.05
CA ILE A 90 4.26 5.46 2.58
C ILE A 90 4.54 5.33 1.07
N VAL A 91 5.10 4.19 0.64
CA VAL A 91 5.47 3.93 -0.76
C VAL A 91 4.25 4.02 -1.67
N ALA A 92 3.14 3.39 -1.29
CA ALA A 92 1.92 3.39 -2.09
C ALA A 92 1.34 4.81 -2.28
N ASN A 93 1.27 5.61 -1.22
CA ASN A 93 0.69 6.95 -1.30
C ASN A 93 1.62 7.94 -2.01
N VAL A 94 2.94 7.84 -1.84
CA VAL A 94 3.91 8.64 -2.62
C VAL A 94 3.77 8.33 -4.11
N ALA A 95 3.75 7.05 -4.49
CA ALA A 95 3.61 6.64 -5.88
C ALA A 95 2.26 7.11 -6.47
N THR A 96 1.18 7.04 -5.68
CA THR A 96 -0.14 7.52 -6.08
C THR A 96 -0.16 9.03 -6.33
N LEU A 97 0.43 9.83 -5.44
CA LEU A 97 0.52 11.29 -5.63
C LEU A 97 1.33 11.64 -6.88
N ALA A 98 2.46 10.96 -7.10
CA ALA A 98 3.30 11.16 -8.28
C ALA A 98 2.53 10.85 -9.58
N LEU A 99 1.74 9.78 -9.60
CA LEU A 99 0.94 9.40 -10.77
C LEU A 99 -0.28 10.31 -10.98
N MET A 100 -0.88 10.82 -9.91
CA MET A 100 -2.03 11.72 -9.99
C MET A 100 -1.66 13.16 -10.36
N ALA A 101 -0.44 13.61 -10.08
CA ALA A 101 0.00 14.97 -10.42
C ALA A 101 -0.15 15.31 -11.92
N PRO A 102 0.24 14.46 -12.88
CA PRO A 102 -0.06 14.66 -14.30
C PRO A 102 -1.56 14.75 -14.62
N ILE A 103 -2.42 13.96 -13.95
CA ILE A 103 -3.88 14.01 -14.17
C ILE A 103 -4.43 15.37 -13.76
N VAL A 104 -3.99 15.90 -12.61
CA VAL A 104 -4.36 17.24 -12.13
C VAL A 104 -3.90 18.31 -13.11
N ALA A 105 -2.63 18.25 -13.56
CA ALA A 105 -2.09 19.20 -14.52
C ALA A 105 -2.87 19.20 -15.84
N LEU A 106 -3.18 18.02 -16.40
CA LEU A 106 -4.00 17.88 -17.61
C LEU A 106 -5.40 18.46 -17.42
N LYS A 107 -6.02 18.25 -16.24
CA LYS A 107 -7.34 18.80 -15.95
C LYS A 107 -7.34 20.33 -15.97
N ILE A 108 -6.35 20.96 -15.35
CA ILE A 108 -6.22 22.42 -15.31
C ILE A 108 -5.98 22.95 -16.73
N ALA A 109 -5.01 22.37 -17.46
CA ALA A 109 -4.65 22.80 -18.81
C ALA A 109 -5.81 22.68 -19.82
N TYR A 110 -6.70 21.69 -19.68
CA TYR A 110 -7.87 21.55 -20.56
C TYR A 110 -9.10 22.35 -20.09
N ARG A 111 -9.12 22.83 -18.84
CA ARG A 111 -10.16 23.76 -18.37
C ARG A 111 -9.95 25.16 -18.95
N GLU A 112 -8.70 25.59 -19.06
CA GLU A 112 -8.31 26.92 -19.56
C GLU A 112 -8.40 27.07 -21.09
N ARG A 113 -8.57 25.97 -21.83
CA ARG A 113 -8.75 25.99 -23.30
C ARG A 113 -10.22 26.13 -23.75
N ARG A 114 -11.15 26.36 -22.80
CA ARG A 114 -12.53 26.74 -23.08
C ARG A 114 -12.72 28.22 -22.76
#